data_AF-A0A6C0I7F9-F1
#
_entry.id   AF-A0A6C0I7F9-F1
#
_cell.length_a   1.000
_cell.length_b   1.000
_cell.length_c   1.000
_cell.angle_alpha   90.00
_cell.angle_beta   90.00
_cell.angle_gamma   90.00
#
_symmetry.space_group_name_H-M   'P 1'
#
loop_
_entity.id
_entity.type
_entity.pdbx_description
1 polymer ?
#
loop_
_entity_poly.entity_id
_entity_poly.type
_entity_poly.pdbx_seq_one_letter_code
_entity_poly.pdbx_strand_id
1 'polypeptide(L)'
;MLNLIYCVDNSGLFGRRNTLPWYFKEDLKYFKDITINFNKIIDDNIIVMGYNTWTSLKSKLPNRINILISSRYNKNKENKEPDYCYKTFDDFINDCKKDKTFYNRNIFIIGGKKLLSYAISKYHKLIKHVFINIIQHSFPQFLDDVIFKIYSFHNFEISRLSYNTIYCQNLNDSKYYHIAFNQYINKNFDINYIHNFTNLSLNQNENHNINNKINENKHENHRRYTILEDVQDVPLHYCKECDTIIKQPLSYSDKCNIICNDCLKNKCKCLFC
;
A
#
# COMPACT_ATOMS: atom_id res chain seq x y z
N MET A 1 -2.47 12.27 5.85
CA MET A 1 -1.31 11.39 5.57
C MET A 1 -1.81 10.07 5.02
N LEU A 2 -1.12 9.48 4.04
CA LEU A 2 -1.50 8.19 3.44
C LEU A 2 -0.63 7.06 3.96
N ASN A 3 -1.26 5.90 4.16
CA ASN A 3 -0.63 4.65 4.55
C ASN A 3 -1.10 3.55 3.59
N LEU A 4 -0.21 2.64 3.22
CA LEU A 4 -0.57 1.46 2.42
C LEU A 4 -0.61 0.24 3.32
N ILE A 5 -1.56 -0.66 3.12
CA ILE A 5 -1.55 -1.98 3.76
C ILE A 5 -2.02 -3.06 2.79
N TYR A 6 -1.21 -4.10 2.62
CA TYR A 6 -1.52 -5.22 1.73
C TYR A 6 -0.72 -6.47 2.10
N CYS A 7 -1.18 -7.62 1.59
CA CYS A 7 -0.54 -8.92 1.78
C CYS A 7 -0.27 -9.55 0.41
N VAL A 8 0.93 -10.12 0.24
CA VAL A 8 1.35 -10.85 -0.96
C VAL A 8 2.08 -12.13 -0.59
N ASP A 9 2.22 -13.04 -1.54
CA ASP A 9 3.16 -14.15 -1.43
C ASP A 9 4.53 -13.78 -2.03
N ASN A 10 5.52 -14.69 -2.00
CA ASN A 10 6.86 -14.46 -2.54
C ASN A 10 6.87 -14.17 -4.06
N SER A 11 5.81 -14.56 -4.77
CA SER A 11 5.65 -14.34 -6.20
C SER A 11 4.88 -13.05 -6.53
N GLY A 12 4.44 -12.32 -5.50
CA GLY A 12 3.62 -11.12 -5.64
C GLY A 12 2.14 -11.41 -5.89
N LEU A 13 1.68 -12.65 -5.73
CA LEU A 13 0.26 -12.95 -5.81
C LEU A 13 -0.47 -12.13 -4.73
N PHE A 14 -1.50 -11.37 -5.11
CA PHE A 14 -2.23 -10.44 -4.23
C PHE A 14 -3.72 -10.77 -4.14
N GLY A 15 -4.32 -11.24 -5.23
CA GLY A 15 -5.74 -11.56 -5.31
C GLY A 15 -6.06 -12.54 -6.42
N ARG A 16 -7.16 -13.26 -6.28
CA ARG A 16 -7.66 -14.22 -7.27
C ARG A 16 -9.18 -14.13 -7.33
N ARG A 17 -9.79 -13.97 -8.51
CA ARG A 17 -11.26 -13.95 -8.67
C ARG A 17 -11.99 -13.03 -7.68
N ASN A 18 -11.45 -11.83 -7.43
CA ASN A 18 -11.93 -10.88 -6.43
C ASN A 18 -11.97 -11.42 -4.98
N THR A 19 -11.20 -12.44 -4.64
CA THR A 19 -11.00 -12.91 -3.26
C THR A 19 -9.52 -12.92 -2.90
N LEU A 20 -9.22 -13.07 -1.62
CA LEU A 20 -7.88 -13.42 -1.19
C LEU A 20 -7.58 -14.87 -1.62
N PRO A 21 -6.38 -15.19 -2.12
CA PRO A 21 -6.02 -16.55 -2.53
C PRO A 21 -5.83 -17.50 -1.33
N TRP A 22 -5.72 -16.94 -0.12
CA TRP A 22 -5.56 -17.64 1.15
C TRP A 22 -6.49 -17.07 2.22
N TYR A 23 -6.66 -17.80 3.32
CA TYR A 23 -7.37 -17.35 4.50
C TYR A 23 -6.53 -17.60 5.76
N PHE A 24 -5.77 -16.59 6.18
CA PHE A 24 -4.92 -16.64 7.37
C PHE A 24 -5.46 -15.69 8.44
N LYS A 25 -5.85 -16.24 9.60
CA LYS A 25 -6.46 -15.45 10.68
C LYS A 25 -5.49 -14.42 11.24
N GLU A 26 -4.21 -14.74 11.25
CA GLU A 26 -3.11 -13.90 11.71
C GLU A 26 -2.95 -12.66 10.82
N ASP A 27 -3.02 -12.84 9.49
CA ASP A 27 -3.00 -11.74 8.52
C ASP A 27 -4.22 -10.82 8.69
N LEU A 28 -5.41 -11.41 8.80
CA LEU A 28 -6.65 -10.66 9.00
C LEU A 28 -6.68 -9.92 10.35
N LYS A 29 -6.15 -10.54 11.41
CA LYS A 29 -6.01 -9.92 12.74
C LYS A 29 -5.06 -8.74 12.66
N TYR A 30 -3.89 -8.92 12.05
CA TYR A 30 -2.92 -7.83 11.86
C TYR A 30 -3.53 -6.68 11.06
N PHE A 31 -4.18 -6.98 9.93
CA PHE A 31 -4.87 -5.97 9.12
C PHE A 31 -5.91 -5.19 9.93
N LYS A 32 -6.73 -5.89 10.72
CA LYS A 32 -7.72 -5.27 11.61
C LYS A 32 -7.06 -4.37 12.64
N ASP A 33 -6.03 -4.86 13.33
CA ASP A 33 -5.37 -4.14 14.41
C ASP A 33 -4.67 -2.87 13.90
N ILE A 34 -3.94 -2.95 12.78
CA ILE A 34 -3.29 -1.79 12.16
C ILE A 34 -4.33 -0.78 11.68
N THR A 35 -5.33 -1.21 10.92
CA THR A 35 -6.30 -0.27 10.33
C THR A 35 -7.23 0.37 11.35
N ILE A 36 -7.41 -0.22 12.54
CA ILE A 36 -8.20 0.38 13.63
C ILE A 36 -7.33 1.23 14.55
N ASN A 37 -6.20 0.71 15.02
CA ASN A 37 -5.52 1.25 16.20
C ASN A 37 -4.24 2.06 15.90
N PHE A 38 -3.63 1.89 14.72
CA PHE A 38 -2.34 2.52 14.44
C PHE A 38 -2.45 4.05 14.50
N ASN A 39 -1.68 4.65 15.41
CA ASN A 39 -1.65 6.09 15.71
C ASN A 39 -3.06 6.72 15.83
N LYS A 40 -4.04 5.93 16.26
CA LYS A 40 -5.39 6.41 16.54
C LYS A 40 -5.37 7.15 17.88
N ILE A 41 -5.86 8.39 17.89
CA ILE A 41 -5.97 9.20 19.11
C ILE A 41 -7.42 9.16 19.60
N ILE A 42 -8.34 9.82 18.88
CA ILE A 42 -9.76 9.91 19.26
C ILE A 42 -10.61 9.31 18.13
N ASP A 43 -10.43 9.81 16.92
CA ASP A 43 -11.26 9.46 15.79
C ASP A 43 -10.90 8.12 15.13
N ASP A 44 -11.91 7.50 14.51
CA ASP A 44 -11.70 6.32 13.68
C ASP A 44 -10.78 6.61 12.49
N ASN A 45 -9.89 5.65 12.22
CA ASN A 45 -9.06 5.64 11.03
C ASN A 45 -9.93 5.41 9.78
N ILE A 46 -9.42 5.90 8.65
CA ILE A 46 -10.09 5.82 7.35
C ILE A 46 -9.47 4.68 6.56
N ILE A 47 -10.29 3.87 5.91
CA ILE A 47 -9.87 2.87 4.93
C ILE A 47 -10.44 3.22 3.56
N VAL A 48 -9.60 3.17 2.54
CA VAL A 48 -9.94 3.53 1.17
C VAL A 48 -9.73 2.32 0.27
N MET A 49 -10.77 1.98 -0.49
CA MET A 49 -10.73 0.83 -1.37
C MET A 49 -11.41 1.06 -2.72
N GLY A 50 -10.99 0.31 -3.73
CA GLY A 50 -11.66 0.25 -5.03
C GLY A 50 -12.85 -0.70 -5.05
N TYR A 51 -13.67 -0.60 -6.10
CA TYR A 51 -14.92 -1.38 -6.26
C TYR A 51 -14.76 -2.89 -6.08
N ASN A 52 -13.78 -3.53 -6.73
CA ASN A 52 -13.62 -4.99 -6.63
C ASN A 52 -13.28 -5.46 -5.20
N THR A 53 -12.47 -4.68 -4.49
CA THR A 53 -12.16 -4.93 -3.07
C THR A 53 -13.39 -4.73 -2.21
N TRP A 54 -14.21 -3.71 -2.48
CA TRP A 54 -15.49 -3.54 -1.78
C TRP A 54 -16.42 -4.73 -2.00
N THR A 55 -16.58 -5.17 -3.25
CA THR A 55 -17.47 -6.30 -3.58
C THR A 55 -17.03 -7.61 -2.93
N SER A 56 -15.74 -7.79 -2.66
CA SER A 56 -15.22 -9.00 -1.99
C SER A 56 -15.53 -9.08 -0.50
N LEU A 57 -15.84 -7.96 0.13
CA LEU A 57 -16.17 -7.91 1.55
C LEU A 57 -17.58 -8.45 1.81
N LYS A 58 -17.72 -9.25 2.86
CA LYS A 58 -19.04 -9.70 3.34
C LYS A 58 -19.87 -8.56 3.90
N SER A 59 -19.23 -7.61 4.57
CA SER A 59 -19.85 -6.44 5.17
C SER A 59 -18.85 -5.28 5.23
N LYS A 60 -19.38 -4.08 5.48
CA LYS A 60 -18.57 -2.92 5.83
C LYS A 60 -17.67 -3.25 7.04
N LEU A 61 -16.45 -2.75 7.03
CA LEU A 61 -15.49 -3.01 8.10
C LEU A 61 -15.74 -2.06 9.28
N PRO A 62 -16.15 -2.56 10.47
CA PRO A 62 -16.52 -1.71 11.60
C PRO A 62 -15.31 -1.01 12.22
N ASN A 63 -15.60 0.04 13.00
CA ASN A 63 -14.67 0.89 13.75
C ASN A 63 -13.63 1.60 12.86
N ARG A 64 -14.03 1.87 11.61
CA ARG A 64 -13.28 2.53 10.54
C ARG A 64 -14.26 3.24 9.63
N ILE A 65 -13.83 4.36 9.07
CA ILE A 65 -14.57 5.05 8.02
C ILE A 65 -14.22 4.37 6.68
N ASN A 66 -15.24 3.82 6.01
CA ASN A 66 -15.11 3.08 4.77
C ASN A 66 -15.33 4.01 3.57
N ILE A 67 -14.27 4.32 2.84
CA ILE A 67 -14.29 5.13 1.62
C ILE A 67 -14.21 4.23 0.40
N LEU A 68 -15.21 4.33 -0.47
CA LEU A 68 -15.26 3.64 -1.76
C LEU A 68 -14.84 4.58 -2.89
N ILE A 69 -13.88 4.15 -3.71
CA ILE A 69 -13.54 4.81 -4.98
C ILE A 69 -14.19 4.03 -6.13
N SER A 70 -15.28 4.55 -6.67
CA SER A 70 -16.01 3.96 -7.78
C SER A 70 -16.93 4.95 -8.49
N SER A 71 -16.92 4.96 -9.82
CA SER A 71 -17.95 5.61 -10.65
C SER A 71 -19.16 4.72 -10.93
N ARG A 72 -19.10 3.43 -10.54
CA ARG A 72 -20.12 2.41 -10.84
C ARG A 72 -20.98 2.04 -9.63
N TYR A 73 -20.62 2.52 -8.45
CA TYR A 73 -21.36 2.20 -7.22
C TYR A 73 -22.80 2.71 -7.32
N ASN A 74 -23.75 1.82 -7.06
CA ASN A 74 -25.16 2.13 -7.03
C ASN A 74 -25.75 1.54 -5.75
N LYS A 75 -26.13 2.42 -4.82
CA LYS A 75 -26.72 2.06 -3.52
C LYS A 75 -27.92 1.12 -3.64
N ASN A 76 -28.72 1.25 -4.70
CA ASN A 76 -29.91 0.42 -4.89
C ASN A 76 -29.61 -1.01 -5.39
N LYS A 77 -28.35 -1.31 -5.74
CA LYS A 77 -27.91 -2.61 -6.27
C LYS A 77 -26.95 -3.35 -5.33
N GLU A 78 -26.65 -2.77 -4.17
CA GLU A 78 -25.60 -3.25 -3.27
C GLU A 78 -26.19 -3.55 -1.90
N ASN A 79 -25.79 -4.68 -1.30
CA ASN A 79 -26.29 -5.11 0.01
C ASN A 79 -25.55 -4.46 1.19
N LYS A 80 -24.63 -3.53 0.90
CA LYS A 80 -23.80 -2.83 1.88
C LYS A 80 -23.46 -1.44 1.37
N GLU A 81 -23.39 -0.47 2.29
CA GLU A 81 -23.14 0.93 1.99
C GLU A 81 -21.83 1.42 2.62
N PRO A 82 -20.91 2.06 1.86
CA PRO A 82 -19.73 2.71 2.42
C PRO A 82 -20.13 4.01 3.15
N ASP A 83 -19.28 4.54 4.03
CA ASP A 83 -19.53 5.84 4.66
C ASP A 83 -19.54 6.96 3.63
N TYR A 84 -18.60 6.90 2.68
CA TYR A 84 -18.49 7.84 1.59
C TYR A 84 -18.12 7.11 0.29
N CYS A 85 -18.60 7.64 -0.83
CA CYS A 85 -18.26 7.14 -2.16
C CYS A 85 -17.79 8.30 -3.05
N TYR A 86 -16.61 8.15 -3.62
CA TYR A 86 -16.00 9.11 -4.54
C TYR A 86 -15.84 8.50 -5.92
N LYS A 87 -16.01 9.31 -6.97
CA LYS A 87 -15.81 8.84 -8.36
C LYS A 87 -14.34 8.50 -8.62
N THR A 88 -13.44 9.32 -8.11
CA THR A 88 -11.99 9.13 -8.25
C THR A 88 -11.26 9.29 -6.91
N PHE A 89 -10.03 8.77 -6.84
CA PHE A 89 -9.18 8.96 -5.67
C PHE A 89 -8.74 10.43 -5.52
N ASP A 90 -8.62 11.15 -6.64
CA ASP A 90 -8.27 12.57 -6.62
C ASP A 90 -9.36 13.41 -5.96
N ASP A 91 -10.64 13.12 -6.24
CA ASP A 91 -11.78 13.79 -5.61
C ASP A 91 -11.72 13.62 -4.09
N PHE A 92 -11.47 12.39 -3.62
CA PHE A 92 -11.30 12.11 -2.20
C PHE A 92 -10.12 12.86 -1.58
N ILE A 93 -8.96 12.88 -2.24
CA ILE A 93 -7.79 13.63 -1.77
C ILE A 93 -8.08 15.14 -1.74
N ASN A 94 -8.85 15.66 -2.69
CA ASN A 94 -9.24 17.07 -2.71
C ASN A 94 -10.18 17.42 -1.55
N ASP A 95 -11.13 16.54 -1.23
CA ASP A 95 -12.01 16.69 -0.06
C ASP A 95 -11.21 16.62 1.25
N CYS A 96 -10.25 15.70 1.36
CA CYS A 96 -9.37 15.60 2.55
C CYS A 96 -8.62 16.89 2.88
N LYS A 97 -8.42 17.79 1.91
CA LYS A 97 -7.75 19.07 2.13
C LYS A 97 -8.69 20.17 2.61
N LYS A 98 -9.99 20.01 2.40
CA LYS A 98 -11.01 21.05 2.64
C LYS A 98 -11.87 20.69 3.85
N ASP A 99 -12.19 19.42 4.01
CA ASP A 99 -13.07 18.93 5.05
C ASP A 99 -12.28 18.53 6.29
N LYS A 100 -12.55 19.25 7.38
CA LYS A 100 -11.97 19.02 8.70
C LYS A 100 -12.32 17.65 9.26
N THR A 101 -13.38 16.99 8.77
CA THR A 101 -13.71 15.61 9.17
C THR A 101 -12.57 14.65 8.88
N PHE A 102 -11.71 14.90 7.90
CA PHE A 102 -10.60 14.00 7.58
C PHE A 102 -9.28 14.36 8.29
N TYR A 103 -9.25 15.46 9.05
CA TYR A 103 -8.04 15.93 9.70
C TYR A 103 -7.64 15.02 10.86
N ASN A 104 -6.34 14.90 11.10
CA ASN A 104 -5.75 14.08 12.17
C ASN A 104 -6.12 12.58 12.14
N ARG A 105 -6.70 12.08 11.05
CA ARG A 105 -7.01 10.66 10.84
C ARG A 105 -5.95 10.01 9.96
N ASN A 106 -5.64 8.74 10.24
CA ASN A 106 -4.81 7.94 9.33
C ASN A 106 -5.68 7.43 8.18
N ILE A 107 -5.18 7.59 6.94
CA ILE A 107 -5.85 7.09 5.75
C ILE A 107 -5.10 5.87 5.24
N PHE A 108 -5.72 4.70 5.31
CA PHE A 108 -5.19 3.44 4.83
C PHE A 108 -5.75 3.08 3.47
N ILE A 109 -4.89 2.94 2.48
CA ILE A 109 -5.24 2.42 1.16
C ILE A 109 -5.08 0.91 1.21
N ILE A 110 -6.20 0.19 1.11
CA ILE A 110 -6.25 -1.26 1.36
C ILE A 110 -6.36 -2.09 0.08
N GLY A 111 -6.33 -1.45 -1.09
CA GLY A 111 -6.45 -2.10 -2.39
C GLY A 111 -7.67 -1.67 -3.21
N GLY A 112 -7.92 -2.28 -4.37
CA GLY A 112 -7.10 -3.30 -5.00
C GLY A 112 -5.88 -2.73 -5.73
N LYS A 113 -5.18 -3.60 -6.48
CA LYS A 113 -3.98 -3.27 -7.26
C LYS A 113 -4.05 -1.91 -7.97
N LYS A 114 -5.14 -1.62 -8.69
CA LYS A 114 -5.30 -0.35 -9.42
C LYS A 114 -5.20 0.88 -8.52
N LEU A 115 -5.88 0.86 -7.36
CA LEU A 115 -5.86 1.98 -6.43
C LEU A 115 -4.49 2.11 -5.74
N LEU A 116 -3.90 0.98 -5.33
CA LEU A 116 -2.56 0.96 -4.74
C LEU A 116 -1.50 1.50 -5.72
N SER A 117 -1.46 0.99 -6.95
CA SER A 117 -0.53 1.45 -7.99
C SER A 117 -0.71 2.94 -8.30
N TYR A 118 -1.96 3.42 -8.37
CA TYR A 118 -2.25 4.83 -8.60
C TYR A 118 -1.75 5.71 -7.46
N ALA A 119 -2.01 5.32 -6.21
CA ALA A 119 -1.56 6.04 -5.03
C ALA A 119 -0.03 6.07 -4.93
N ILE A 120 0.64 4.94 -5.20
CA ILE A 120 2.10 4.87 -5.25
C ILE A 120 2.64 5.80 -6.33
N SER A 121 2.12 5.75 -7.56
CA SER A 121 2.62 6.57 -8.66
C SER A 121 2.42 8.07 -8.42
N LYS A 122 1.19 8.50 -8.14
CA LYS A 122 0.81 9.92 -8.08
C LYS A 122 1.05 10.58 -6.74
N TYR A 123 0.90 9.82 -5.65
CA TYR A 123 0.87 10.35 -4.28
C TYR A 123 1.99 9.81 -3.38
N HIS A 124 3.08 9.24 -3.94
CA HIS A 124 4.21 8.70 -3.16
C HIS A 124 4.72 9.65 -2.07
N LYS A 125 4.76 10.97 -2.31
CA LYS A 125 5.21 11.98 -1.34
C LYS A 125 4.30 12.09 -0.11
N LEU A 126 3.03 11.72 -0.24
CA LEU A 126 2.05 11.72 0.86
C LEU A 126 1.99 10.38 1.61
N ILE A 127 2.73 9.36 1.14
CA ILE A 127 2.81 8.05 1.78
C ILE A 127 3.85 8.10 2.90
N LYS A 128 3.40 7.92 4.14
CA LYS A 128 4.28 7.85 5.31
C LYS A 128 4.63 6.42 5.67
N HIS A 129 3.62 5.55 5.76
CA HIS A 129 3.82 4.17 6.18
C HIS A 129 3.37 3.19 5.12
N VAL A 130 4.10 2.08 5.01
CA VAL A 130 3.72 0.92 4.19
C VAL A 130 3.77 -0.30 5.07
N PHE A 131 2.66 -1.02 5.16
CA PHE A 131 2.53 -2.28 5.86
C PHE A 131 2.40 -3.39 4.83
N ILE A 132 3.41 -4.25 4.73
CA ILE A 132 3.44 -5.36 3.77
C ILE A 132 3.55 -6.65 4.53
N ASN A 133 2.55 -7.50 4.36
CA ASN A 133 2.64 -8.87 4.83
C ASN A 133 3.12 -9.74 3.68
N ILE A 134 4.17 -10.54 3.91
CA ILE A 134 4.74 -11.44 2.91
C ILE A 134 4.61 -12.86 3.41
N ILE A 135 3.79 -13.65 2.72
CA ILE A 135 3.73 -15.10 2.94
C ILE A 135 4.97 -15.69 2.27
N GLN A 136 5.78 -16.39 3.06
CA GLN A 136 7.01 -17.06 2.62
C GLN A 136 6.69 -18.35 1.86
N HIS A 137 5.87 -18.24 0.82
CA HIS A 137 5.45 -19.28 -0.09
C HIS A 137 5.18 -18.68 -1.46
N SER A 138 5.17 -19.51 -2.51
CA SER A 138 4.70 -19.13 -3.84
C SER A 138 3.56 -20.06 -4.21
N PHE A 139 2.33 -19.55 -4.21
CA PHE A 139 1.17 -20.33 -4.60
C PHE A 139 1.13 -20.49 -6.13
N PRO A 140 0.49 -21.55 -6.67
CA PRO A 140 0.28 -21.68 -8.10
C PRO A 140 -0.44 -20.46 -8.65
N GLN A 141 0.08 -19.90 -9.75
CA GLN A 141 -0.52 -18.75 -10.42
C GLN A 141 -1.44 -19.19 -11.57
N PHE A 142 -2.55 -18.49 -11.75
CA PHE A 142 -3.53 -18.70 -12.81
C PHE A 142 -3.74 -17.41 -13.61
N LEU A 143 -4.35 -17.52 -14.79
CA LEU A 143 -4.54 -16.39 -15.73
C LEU A 143 -5.32 -15.21 -15.14
N ASP A 144 -6.20 -15.49 -14.18
CA ASP A 144 -7.08 -14.52 -13.52
C ASP A 144 -6.52 -13.97 -12.20
N ASP A 145 -5.25 -14.25 -11.92
CA ASP A 145 -4.55 -13.74 -10.74
C ASP A 145 -4.15 -12.28 -10.88
N VAL A 146 -4.27 -11.59 -9.75
CA VAL A 146 -3.80 -10.22 -9.58
C VAL A 146 -2.44 -10.30 -8.92
N ILE A 147 -1.39 -10.02 -9.71
CA ILE A 147 -0.02 -9.90 -9.21
C ILE A 147 0.27 -8.44 -8.84
N PHE A 148 0.72 -8.20 -7.61
CA PHE A 148 1.18 -6.91 -7.12
C PHE A 148 2.63 -7.06 -6.65
N LYS A 149 3.55 -6.39 -7.36
CA LYS A 149 4.97 -6.45 -7.04
C LYS A 149 5.24 -5.82 -5.67
N ILE A 150 6.20 -6.38 -4.95
CA ILE A 150 6.79 -5.74 -3.78
C ILE A 150 7.66 -4.60 -4.30
N TYR A 151 7.28 -3.36 -4.02
CA TYR A 151 8.04 -2.18 -4.44
C TYR A 151 9.28 -1.99 -3.55
N SER A 152 10.43 -1.69 -4.17
CA SER A 152 11.58 -1.18 -3.43
C SER A 152 11.30 0.28 -3.05
N PHE A 153 10.97 0.48 -1.79
CA PHE A 153 10.77 1.81 -1.23
C PHE A 153 12.12 2.40 -0.84
N HIS A 154 12.90 2.88 -1.81
CA HIS A 154 14.27 3.39 -1.60
C HIS A 154 14.37 4.49 -0.53
N ASN A 155 13.31 5.29 -0.34
CA ASN A 155 13.21 6.35 0.65
C ASN A 155 12.58 5.91 1.99
N PHE A 156 12.34 4.61 2.16
CA PHE A 156 11.72 4.07 3.36
C PHE A 156 12.68 3.14 4.09
N GLU A 157 12.63 3.22 5.41
CA GLU A 157 13.34 2.30 6.28
C GLU A 157 12.36 1.31 6.92
N ILE A 158 12.84 0.11 7.21
CA ILE A 158 12.08 -0.81 8.07
C ILE A 158 11.98 -0.18 9.46
N SER A 159 10.76 0.06 9.93
CA SER A 159 10.50 0.48 11.31
C SER A 159 10.10 -0.69 12.20
N ARG A 160 9.55 -1.77 11.63
CA ARG A 160 9.20 -2.99 12.35
C ARG A 160 9.24 -4.20 11.43
N LEU A 161 9.78 -5.28 11.95
CA LEU A 161 9.82 -6.59 11.30
C LEU A 161 9.40 -7.65 12.32
N SER A 162 8.47 -8.52 11.96
CA SER A 162 8.10 -9.66 12.80
C SER A 162 7.64 -10.83 11.96
N TYR A 163 7.79 -12.04 12.50
CA TYR A 163 7.42 -13.29 11.82
C TYR A 163 6.42 -14.06 12.65
N ASN A 164 5.44 -14.68 12.00
CA ASN A 164 4.64 -15.75 12.59
C ASN A 164 4.73 -17.01 11.74
N THR A 165 4.58 -18.14 12.43
CA THR A 165 4.27 -19.42 11.82
C THR A 165 2.77 -19.64 11.92
N ILE A 166 2.13 -19.86 10.78
CA ILE A 166 0.70 -20.15 10.65
C ILE A 166 0.57 -21.64 10.37
N TYR A 167 -0.25 -22.32 11.17
CA TYR A 167 -0.64 -23.68 10.90
C TYR A 167 -1.97 -23.69 10.14
N CYS A 168 -1.98 -24.28 8.95
CA CYS A 168 -3.18 -24.44 8.13
C CYS A 168 -3.51 -25.93 8.02
N GLN A 169 -4.67 -26.32 8.52
CA GLN A 169 -5.19 -27.67 8.42
C GLN A 169 -6.34 -27.69 7.42
N ASN A 170 -6.14 -28.37 6.29
CA ASN A 170 -7.20 -28.73 5.35
C ASN A 170 -7.57 -30.20 5.53
N LEU A 171 -8.75 -30.59 5.02
CA LEU A 171 -9.32 -31.94 5.17
C LEU A 171 -8.34 -33.08 4.82
N ASN A 172 -7.38 -32.83 3.92
CA ASN A 172 -6.44 -33.84 3.41
C ASN A 172 -4.95 -33.45 3.54
N ASP A 173 -4.62 -32.26 4.07
CA ASP A 173 -3.23 -31.80 4.17
C ASP A 173 -3.08 -30.72 5.26
N SER A 174 -2.06 -30.87 6.09
CA SER A 174 -1.69 -29.91 7.13
C SER A 174 -0.35 -29.29 6.78
N LYS A 175 -0.36 -27.97 6.51
CA LYS A 175 0.82 -27.25 6.06
C LYS A 175 1.13 -26.06 6.96
N TYR A 176 2.42 -25.87 7.23
CA TYR A 176 2.93 -24.68 7.90
C TYR A 176 3.28 -23.62 6.87
N TYR A 177 2.86 -22.38 7.12
CA TYR A 177 3.25 -21.21 6.37
C TYR A 177 3.96 -20.23 7.31
N HIS A 178 4.96 -19.52 6.81
CA HIS A 178 5.53 -18.39 7.55
C HIS A 178 5.05 -17.09 6.92
N ILE A 179 4.67 -16.13 7.74
CA ILE A 179 4.29 -14.79 7.32
C ILE A 179 5.22 -13.77 7.97
N ALA A 180 5.76 -12.87 7.15
CA ALA A 180 6.53 -11.72 7.60
C ALA A 180 5.60 -10.49 7.62
N PHE A 181 5.53 -9.80 8.75
CA PHE A 181 4.82 -8.53 8.89
C PHE A 181 5.84 -7.40 8.86
N ASN A 182 5.89 -6.68 7.75
CA ASN A 182 6.88 -5.63 7.50
C ASN A 182 6.21 -4.27 7.60
N GLN A 183 6.79 -3.38 8.39
CA GLN A 183 6.41 -1.98 8.43
C GLN A 183 7.56 -1.12 7.96
N TYR A 184 7.27 -0.26 6.99
CA TYR A 184 8.20 0.71 6.45
C TYR A 184 7.74 2.12 6.79
N ILE A 185 8.69 3.02 7.02
CA ILE A 185 8.46 4.44 7.26
C ILE A 185 9.27 5.30 6.30
N ASN A 186 8.62 6.27 5.67
CA ASN A 186 9.29 7.29 4.87
C ASN A 186 10.00 8.28 5.80
N LYS A 187 11.34 8.27 5.80
CA LYS A 187 12.16 9.18 6.60
C LYS A 187 12.17 10.60 6.02
N ASN A 188 12.08 10.70 4.70
CA ASN A 188 12.03 11.95 3.96
C ASN A 188 10.61 12.52 3.88
N PHE A 189 9.72 12.08 4.76
CA PHE A 189 8.35 12.56 4.78
C PHE A 189 8.33 13.98 5.31
N ASP A 190 8.18 14.92 4.39
CA ASP A 190 8.14 16.34 4.67
C ASP A 190 6.73 16.77 5.10
N ILE A 191 6.59 17.13 6.39
CA ILE A 191 5.34 17.68 6.93
C ILE A 191 5.02 19.03 6.29
N ASN A 192 6.02 19.83 5.90
CA ASN A 192 5.81 21.10 5.24
C ASN A 192 5.23 20.94 3.83
N TYR A 193 5.58 19.85 3.12
CA TYR A 193 4.93 19.49 1.87
C TYR A 193 3.43 19.31 2.06
N ILE A 194 2.98 18.71 3.17
CA ILE A 194 1.55 18.56 3.48
C ILE A 194 0.91 19.92 3.73
N HIS A 195 1.53 20.78 4.55
CA HIS A 195 1.02 22.12 4.82
C HIS A 195 0.91 22.96 3.55
N ASN A 196 1.89 22.88 2.65
CA ASN A 196 1.83 23.55 1.35
C ASN A 196 0.77 22.93 0.43
N PHE A 197 0.62 21.60 0.45
CA PHE A 197 -0.40 20.87 -0.31
C PHE A 197 -1.83 21.23 0.13
N THR A 198 -2.04 21.49 1.43
CA THR A 198 -3.32 22.00 1.97
C THR A 198 -3.52 23.49 1.66
N ASN A 199 -2.50 24.34 1.83
CA ASN A 199 -2.62 25.79 1.65
C ASN A 199 -2.81 26.22 0.19
N LEU A 200 -2.13 25.57 -0.77
CA LEU A 200 -2.35 25.80 -2.21
C LEU A 200 -3.81 25.56 -2.62
N SER A 201 -4.52 24.68 -1.91
CA SER A 201 -5.89 24.29 -2.22
C SER A 201 -6.93 25.18 -1.53
N LEU A 202 -6.54 25.90 -0.46
CA LEU A 202 -7.34 26.92 0.20
C LEU A 202 -7.28 28.25 -0.58
N ASN A 203 -6.07 28.67 -1.00
CA ASN A 203 -5.87 29.91 -1.76
C ASN A 203 -6.51 29.87 -3.16
N GLN A 204 -6.71 28.70 -3.75
CA GLN A 204 -7.44 28.55 -5.02
C GLN A 204 -8.97 28.76 -4.88
N ASN A 205 -9.54 28.61 -3.68
CA ASN A 205 -10.98 28.87 -3.47
C ASN A 205 -11.26 30.34 -3.10
N GLU A 206 -10.27 31.11 -2.63
CA GLU A 206 -10.42 32.56 -2.42
C GLU A 206 -10.30 33.36 -3.72
N ASN A 207 -9.53 32.87 -4.69
CA ASN A 207 -9.35 33.54 -5.98
C ASN A 207 -10.53 33.40 -6.96
N HIS A 208 -11.58 32.64 -6.64
CA HIS A 208 -12.76 32.58 -7.49
C HIS A 208 -13.72 33.78 -7.34
N ASN A 209 -13.41 34.72 -6.44
CA ASN A 209 -14.16 35.98 -6.27
C ASN A 209 -13.40 37.25 -6.65
N ILE A 210 -12.21 37.16 -7.27
CA ILE A 210 -11.49 38.33 -7.77
C ILE A 210 -10.89 38.01 -9.15
N ASN A 211 -11.74 37.94 -10.17
CA ASN A 211 -11.29 38.19 -11.54
C ASN A 211 -11.43 39.70 -11.80
N ASN A 212 -10.30 40.42 -11.76
CA ASN A 212 -9.93 41.43 -12.75
C ASN A 212 -8.63 42.14 -12.34
N LYS A 213 -7.67 42.18 -13.27
CA LYS A 213 -6.31 42.77 -13.20
C LYS A 213 -5.33 41.87 -12.43
N ILE A 214 -4.33 41.27 -13.07
CA ILE A 214 -3.18 41.93 -13.70
C ILE A 214 -2.58 40.96 -14.75
N ASN A 215 -2.43 41.43 -15.98
CA ASN A 215 -1.42 40.93 -16.92
C ASN A 215 -0.07 41.52 -16.50
N GLU A 216 0.96 40.69 -16.34
CA GLU A 216 2.30 40.89 -16.94
C GLU A 216 3.33 39.92 -16.34
N ASN A 217 3.99 39.20 -17.26
CA ASN A 217 5.38 38.73 -17.18
C ASN A 217 5.85 37.99 -15.93
N LYS A 218 5.79 36.65 -15.97
CA LYS A 218 6.95 35.81 -15.66
C LYS A 218 7.04 34.63 -16.63
N HIS A 219 7.95 34.75 -17.58
CA HIS A 219 8.60 33.62 -18.23
C HIS A 219 9.30 32.79 -17.13
N GLU A 220 8.68 31.71 -16.68
CA GLU A 220 9.38 30.64 -15.97
C GLU A 220 9.20 29.34 -16.73
N ASN A 221 10.28 29.00 -17.43
CA ASN A 221 10.63 27.72 -18.01
C ASN A 221 9.74 26.55 -17.57
N HIS A 222 8.84 26.13 -18.46
CA HIS A 222 8.33 24.76 -18.51
C HIS A 222 9.50 23.81 -18.81
N ARG A 223 10.35 23.56 -17.81
CA ARG A 223 11.14 22.34 -17.79
C ARG A 223 10.15 21.22 -17.57
N ARG A 224 9.82 20.54 -18.66
CA ARG A 224 9.33 19.15 -18.64
C ARG A 224 10.17 18.41 -17.61
N TYR A 225 9.60 18.16 -16.43
CA TYR A 225 10.16 17.19 -15.51
C TYR A 225 10.03 15.85 -16.21
N THR A 226 11.08 15.46 -16.93
CA THR A 226 11.34 14.08 -17.27
C THR A 226 11.18 13.30 -15.98
N ILE A 227 10.17 12.45 -15.94
CA ILE A 227 9.94 11.49 -14.87
C ILE A 227 11.21 10.65 -14.84
N LEU A 228 12.13 10.96 -13.94
CA LEU A 228 13.31 10.15 -13.72
C LEU A 228 12.84 8.79 -13.21
N GLU A 229 13.33 7.76 -13.89
CA GLU A 229 13.01 6.35 -13.79
C GLU A 229 13.51 5.72 -12.47
N ASP A 230 13.27 6.36 -11.32
CA ASP A 230 13.84 5.94 -10.03
C ASP A 230 12.88 5.15 -9.13
N VAL A 231 11.95 4.41 -9.73
CA VAL A 231 11.43 3.19 -9.10
C VAL A 231 12.14 2.04 -9.79
N GLN A 232 13.40 1.81 -9.46
CA GLN A 232 14.09 0.61 -9.92
C GLN A 232 13.38 -0.62 -9.35
N ASP A 233 12.80 -1.41 -10.25
CA ASP A 233 12.15 -2.70 -10.03
C ASP A 233 13.19 -3.71 -9.51
N VAL A 234 13.33 -3.82 -8.19
CA VAL A 234 14.22 -4.81 -7.57
C VAL A 234 13.43 -5.66 -6.56
N PRO A 235 13.23 -6.97 -6.81
CA PRO A 235 12.64 -7.87 -5.83
C PRO A 235 13.53 -7.91 -4.58
N LEU A 236 12.92 -7.71 -3.41
CA LEU A 236 13.60 -7.81 -2.12
C LEU A 236 13.50 -9.27 -1.63
N HIS A 237 14.62 -9.95 -1.49
CA HIS A 237 14.70 -11.23 -0.78
C HIS A 237 15.22 -10.99 0.64
N TYR A 238 14.64 -11.62 1.66
CA TYR A 238 15.11 -11.49 3.04
C TYR A 238 15.83 -12.76 3.48
N CYS A 239 17.05 -12.61 4.00
CA CYS A 239 17.82 -13.72 4.56
C CYS A 239 17.69 -13.75 6.09
N LYS A 240 17.16 -14.85 6.64
CA LYS A 240 16.98 -15.05 8.09
C LYS A 240 18.29 -15.19 8.87
N GLU A 241 19.36 -15.69 8.25
CA GLU A 241 20.61 -15.93 8.97
C GLU A 241 21.45 -14.67 9.16
N CYS A 242 21.34 -13.70 8.25
CA CYS A 242 22.08 -12.45 8.36
C CYS A 242 21.18 -11.22 8.63
N ASP A 243 19.88 -11.44 8.89
CA ASP A 243 18.88 -10.39 9.16
C ASP A 243 18.95 -9.21 8.16
N THR A 244 19.18 -9.50 6.87
CA THR A 244 19.46 -8.48 5.85
C THR A 244 18.51 -8.60 4.66
N ILE A 245 18.09 -7.44 4.13
CA ILE A 245 17.36 -7.35 2.87
C ILE A 245 18.34 -7.39 1.70
N ILE A 246 18.18 -8.39 0.84
CA ILE A 246 18.92 -8.55 -0.42
C ILE A 246 18.31 -7.60 -1.45
N LYS A 247 19.07 -6.56 -1.79
CA LYS A 247 18.79 -5.65 -2.89
C LYS A 247 19.57 -6.16 -4.10
N GLN A 248 18.87 -6.77 -5.08
CA GLN A 248 19.28 -7.18 -6.44
C GLN A 248 19.34 -8.70 -6.71
N PRO A 249 18.92 -9.15 -7.92
CA PRO A 249 19.16 -10.51 -8.37
C PRO A 249 20.61 -10.61 -8.86
N LEU A 250 21.46 -11.30 -8.10
CA LEU A 250 22.77 -11.71 -8.62
C LEU A 250 22.56 -13.00 -9.42
N SER A 251 22.67 -12.88 -10.74
CA SER A 251 22.72 -13.92 -11.79
C SER A 251 21.97 -15.25 -11.55
N TYR A 252 20.94 -15.52 -12.36
CA TYR A 252 20.42 -16.88 -12.55
C TYR A 252 21.57 -17.82 -12.99
N SER A 253 21.84 -18.86 -12.19
CA SER A 253 22.50 -20.07 -12.68
C SER A 253 21.52 -21.24 -12.49
N ASP A 254 21.60 -22.25 -13.36
CA ASP A 254 20.63 -23.36 -13.52
C ASP A 254 20.47 -24.29 -12.30
N LYS A 255 20.96 -23.90 -11.13
CA LYS A 255 20.74 -24.54 -9.84
C LYS A 255 20.40 -23.46 -8.82
N CYS A 256 19.14 -23.44 -8.37
CA CYS A 256 18.57 -22.59 -7.31
C CYS A 256 19.57 -22.21 -6.19
N ASN A 257 20.34 -21.13 -6.37
CA ASN A 257 21.16 -20.55 -5.31
C ASN A 257 21.35 -19.05 -5.58
N ILE A 258 20.36 -18.25 -5.15
CA ILE A 258 20.54 -16.80 -5.03
C ILE A 258 21.29 -16.56 -3.72
N ILE A 259 22.59 -16.28 -3.79
CA ILE A 259 23.40 -15.90 -2.62
C ILE A 259 23.87 -14.46 -2.82
N CYS A 260 23.45 -13.53 -1.95
CA CYS A 260 23.95 -12.16 -2.03
C CYS A 260 25.39 -12.05 -1.50
N ASN A 261 26.12 -11.00 -1.90
CA ASN A 261 27.51 -10.79 -1.49
C ASN A 261 27.71 -10.74 0.03
N ASP A 262 26.72 -10.24 0.78
CA ASP A 262 26.76 -10.25 2.25
C ASP A 262 26.53 -11.65 2.83
N CYS A 263 25.69 -12.49 2.21
CA CYS A 263 25.53 -13.89 2.59
C CYS A 263 26.78 -14.73 2.26
N LEU A 264 27.44 -14.43 1.14
CA LEU A 264 28.74 -15.02 0.77
C LEU A 264 29.83 -14.69 1.80
N LYS A 265 29.92 -13.42 2.22
CA LYS A 265 30.87 -12.98 3.26
C LYS A 265 30.63 -13.65 4.60
N ASN A 266 29.37 -13.83 4.99
CA ASN A 266 28.98 -14.37 6.29
C ASN A 266 28.86 -15.90 6.35
N LYS A 267 29.12 -16.63 5.24
CA LYS A 267 29.01 -18.09 5.13
C LYS A 267 27.65 -18.63 5.61
N CYS A 268 26.56 -17.92 5.32
CA CYS A 268 25.21 -18.33 5.68
C CYS A 268 24.78 -19.59 4.89
N LYS A 269 24.12 -20.55 5.54
CA LYS A 269 23.47 -21.69 4.90
C LYS A 269 22.14 -21.21 4.30
N CYS A 270 22.06 -21.16 2.97
CA CYS A 270 20.79 -20.84 2.29
C CYS A 270 19.71 -21.90 2.60
N LEU A 271 18.57 -21.46 3.12
CA LEU A 271 17.38 -22.27 3.39
C LEU A 271 16.37 -22.24 2.22
N PHE A 272 16.88 -22.20 0.99
CA PHE A 272 16.08 -22.36 -0.23
C PHE A 272 16.66 -23.50 -1.07
N CYS A 273 16.57 -24.71 -0.50
CA CYS A 273 16.37 -25.96 -1.22
C CYS A 273 15.19 -26.67 -0.54
#